data_AF-A0A0X1KLR8-F1
#
_entry.id   AF-A0A0X1KLR8-F1
#
_cell.length_a   1.000
_cell.length_b   1.000
_cell.length_c   1.000
_cell.angle_alpha   90.00
_cell.angle_beta   90.00
_cell.angle_gamma   90.00
#
_symmetry.space_group_name_H-M   'P 1'
#
loop_
_entity.id
_entity.type
_entity.pdbx_description
1 polymer ?
#
loop_
_entity_poly.entity_id
_entity_poly.type
_entity_poly.pdbx_seq_one_letter_code
_entity_poly.pdbx_strand_id
1 'polypeptide(L)'
;MRVNEMNYTKLGGLLVYLSGIGLGIARPPVERLACMEVPSGEVCTGINTPLLVIELFLVMLGAILMAFSTDFRNTRQLNGWLGVVTGLGIAFVGGYAGLGALTIFGAALATLGLILYKWGERE
;
A
#
# COMPACT_ATOMS: atom_id res chain seq x y z
N MET A 1 -21.63 -25.80 10.42
CA MET A 1 -20.31 -25.41 9.88
C MET A 1 -20.55 -24.67 8.56
N ARG A 2 -20.50 -23.33 8.54
CA ARG A 2 -20.50 -22.59 7.26
C ARG A 2 -19.05 -22.48 6.82
N VAL A 3 -18.69 -23.24 5.80
CA VAL A 3 -17.44 -23.03 5.07
C VAL A 3 -17.53 -21.62 4.47
N ASN A 4 -16.53 -20.80 4.79
CA ASN A 4 -16.25 -19.49 4.21
C ASN A 4 -16.63 -19.44 2.72
N GLU A 5 -17.72 -18.79 2.36
CA GLU A 5 -17.82 -18.18 1.04
C GLU A 5 -16.83 -17.02 1.04
N MET A 6 -15.59 -17.31 0.61
CA MET A 6 -14.57 -16.31 0.40
C MET A 6 -15.09 -15.39 -0.71
N ASN A 7 -15.53 -14.20 -0.33
CA ASN A 7 -15.99 -13.18 -1.27
C ASN A 7 -14.88 -12.92 -2.29
N TYR A 8 -15.11 -13.30 -3.56
CA TYR A 8 -14.11 -13.23 -4.63
C TYR A 8 -13.52 -11.81 -4.78
N THR A 9 -14.30 -10.78 -4.47
CA THR A 9 -13.85 -9.38 -4.44
C THR A 9 -12.81 -9.14 -3.36
N LYS A 10 -12.98 -9.75 -2.18
CA LYS A 10 -12.02 -9.65 -1.07
C LYS A 10 -10.69 -10.31 -1.43
N LEU A 11 -10.76 -11.51 -2.01
CA LEU A 11 -9.58 -12.24 -2.45
C LEU A 11 -8.86 -11.48 -3.58
N GLY A 12 -9.62 -11.01 -4.58
CA GLY A 12 -9.08 -10.18 -5.67
C GLY A 12 -8.42 -8.91 -5.14
N GLY A 13 -9.06 -8.21 -4.21
CA GLY A 13 -8.49 -7.03 -3.55
C GLY A 13 -7.19 -7.33 -2.80
N LEU A 14 -7.13 -8.45 -2.08
CA LEU A 14 -5.92 -8.89 -1.38
C LEU A 14 -4.79 -9.19 -2.36
N LEU A 15 -5.08 -9.88 -3.46
CA LEU A 15 -4.10 -10.18 -4.51
C LEU A 15 -3.55 -8.91 -5.17
N VAL A 16 -4.43 -7.94 -5.45
CA VAL A 16 -4.04 -6.63 -6.01
C VAL A 16 -3.19 -5.84 -5.00
N TYR A 17 -3.55 -5.88 -3.73
CA TYR A 17 -2.78 -5.22 -2.66
C TYR A 17 -1.37 -5.84 -2.52
N LEU A 18 -1.30 -7.16 -2.46
CA LEU A 18 -0.03 -7.89 -2.35
C LEU A 18 0.82 -7.79 -3.60
N SER A 19 0.23 -7.65 -4.80
CA SER A 19 1.00 -7.42 -6.02
C SER A 19 1.67 -6.06 -6.01
N GLY A 20 1.01 -5.01 -5.50
CA GLY A 20 1.62 -3.69 -5.30
C GLY A 20 2.83 -3.74 -4.37
N ILE A 21 2.71 -4.41 -3.22
CA ILE A 21 3.83 -4.64 -2.30
C ILE A 21 4.91 -5.51 -2.94
N GLY A 22 4.50 -6.61 -3.56
CA GLY A 22 5.40 -7.58 -4.19
C GLY A 22 6.23 -6.97 -5.31
N LEU A 23 5.66 -6.05 -6.09
CA LEU A 23 6.39 -5.29 -7.11
C LEU A 23 7.52 -4.46 -6.47
N GLY A 24 7.23 -3.78 -5.36
CA GLY A 24 8.19 -2.97 -4.61
C GLY A 24 9.28 -3.79 -3.92
N ILE A 25 9.01 -5.06 -3.57
CA ILE A 25 10.02 -5.99 -3.02
C ILE A 25 10.86 -6.61 -4.12
N ALA A 26 10.22 -7.09 -5.20
CA ALA A 26 10.87 -7.84 -6.26
C ALA A 26 11.81 -6.97 -7.12
N ARG A 27 11.53 -5.67 -7.21
CA ARG A 27 12.41 -4.71 -7.88
C ARG A 27 13.18 -3.91 -6.83
N PRO A 28 14.42 -4.35 -6.48
CA PRO A 28 15.21 -3.67 -5.45
C PRO A 28 15.51 -2.22 -5.85
N PRO A 29 15.94 -1.37 -4.90
CA PRO A 29 16.23 0.06 -5.14
C PRO A 29 17.13 0.31 -6.37
N VAL A 30 17.98 -0.67 -6.71
CA VAL A 30 18.90 -0.63 -7.85
C VAL A 30 18.19 -0.63 -9.21
N GLU A 31 17.06 -1.32 -9.35
CA GLU A 31 16.22 -1.26 -10.57
C GLU A 31 15.31 -0.03 -10.61
N ARG A 32 15.22 0.70 -9.50
CA ARG A 32 14.49 1.98 -9.40
C ARG A 32 15.34 3.18 -9.77
N LEU A 33 16.63 2.98 -10.00
CA LEU A 33 17.51 4.03 -10.45
C LEU A 33 17.18 4.40 -11.91
N ALA A 34 16.95 5.67 -12.20
CA ALA A 34 16.87 6.13 -13.58
C ALA A 34 18.29 6.09 -14.16
N CYS A 35 18.56 5.19 -15.09
CA CYS A 35 19.84 5.13 -15.76
C CYS A 35 19.97 6.31 -16.71
N MET A 36 20.98 7.13 -16.47
CA MET A 36 21.37 8.25 -17.34
C MET A 36 22.73 7.92 -17.93
N GLU A 37 22.86 8.00 -19.26
CA GLU A 37 24.18 7.96 -19.91
C GLU A 37 24.92 9.27 -19.57
N VAL A 38 26.04 9.15 -18.86
CA VAL A 38 27.00 10.24 -18.69
C VAL A 38 28.33 9.86 -19.36
N PRO A 39 29.19 10.83 -19.72
CA PRO A 39 30.43 10.55 -20.45
C PRO A 39 31.40 9.58 -19.76
N SER A 40 31.20 9.29 -18.47
CA SER A 40 31.97 8.34 -17.66
C SER A 40 31.36 6.93 -17.57
N GLY A 41 30.24 6.65 -18.24
CA GLY A 41 29.49 5.39 -18.19
C GLY A 41 28.02 5.58 -17.79
N GLU A 42 27.21 4.52 -17.80
CA GLU A 42 25.85 4.56 -17.28
C GLU A 42 25.88 4.77 -15.76
N VAL A 43 25.25 5.85 -15.29
CA VAL A 43 25.07 6.09 -13.86
C VAL A 43 23.58 6.08 -13.59
N CYS A 44 23.13 5.06 -12.88
CA CYS A 44 21.74 4.99 -12.46
C CYS A 44 21.59 5.82 -11.18
N THR A 45 20.83 6.91 -11.23
CA THR A 45 20.53 7.78 -10.08
C THR A 45 19.03 8.10 -10.04
N GLY A 46 18.40 8.01 -8.88
CA GLY A 46 17.01 8.44 -8.68
C GLY A 46 16.02 7.31 -8.41
N ILE A 47 14.73 7.65 -8.44
CA ILE A 47 13.61 6.73 -8.17
C ILE A 47 12.73 6.71 -9.42
N ASN A 48 12.36 5.51 -9.85
CA ASN A 48 11.40 5.31 -10.92
C ASN A 48 10.00 5.69 -10.41
N THR A 49 9.70 6.99 -10.49
CA THR A 49 8.44 7.58 -10.03
C THR A 49 7.22 6.93 -10.68
N PRO A 50 7.18 6.63 -12.00
CA PRO A 50 6.08 5.89 -12.60
C PRO A 50 5.81 4.53 -11.93
N LEU A 51 6.87 3.77 -11.65
CA LEU A 51 6.75 2.47 -10.98
C LEU A 51 6.23 2.63 -9.53
N LEU A 52 6.77 3.61 -8.80
CA LEU A 52 6.31 3.93 -7.44
C LEU A 52 4.82 4.31 -7.43
N VAL A 53 4.36 5.08 -8.41
CA VAL A 53 2.93 5.45 -8.56
C VAL A 53 2.07 4.20 -8.79
N ILE A 54 2.52 3.28 -9.65
CA ILE A 54 1.79 2.02 -9.91
C ILE A 54 1.69 1.18 -8.63
N GLU A 55 2.77 1.04 -7.88
CA GLU A 55 2.78 0.28 -6.62
C GLU A 55 1.78 0.86 -5.59
N LEU A 56 1.84 2.17 -5.38
CA LEU A 56 0.94 2.86 -4.46
C LEU A 56 -0.51 2.78 -4.94
N PHE A 57 -0.73 2.88 -6.25
CA PHE A 57 -2.06 2.72 -6.85
C PHE A 57 -2.62 1.32 -6.62
N LEU A 58 -1.82 0.27 -6.83
CA LEU A 58 -2.22 -1.12 -6.58
C LEU A 58 -2.54 -1.35 -5.10
N VAL A 59 -1.71 -0.82 -4.19
CA VAL A 59 -1.96 -0.86 -2.74
C VAL A 59 -3.31 -0.19 -2.40
N MET A 60 -3.56 1.03 -2.91
CA MET A 60 -4.80 1.75 -2.64
C MET A 60 -6.03 1.05 -3.23
N LEU A 61 -5.94 0.60 -4.49
CA LEU A 61 -7.01 -0.09 -5.19
C LEU A 61 -7.36 -1.41 -4.49
N GLY A 62 -6.34 -2.21 -4.13
CA GLY A 62 -6.52 -3.45 -3.39
C GLY A 62 -7.18 -3.24 -2.02
N ALA A 63 -6.78 -2.17 -1.30
CA ALA A 63 -7.40 -1.80 -0.04
C ALA A 63 -8.89 -1.45 -0.17
N ILE A 64 -9.25 -0.68 -1.21
CA ILE A 64 -10.65 -0.31 -1.51
C ILE A 64 -11.49 -1.55 -1.87
N LEU A 65 -10.96 -2.44 -2.71
CA LEU A 65 -11.64 -3.68 -3.09
C LEU A 65 -11.88 -4.60 -1.89
N MET A 66 -10.90 -4.73 -1.00
CA MET A 66 -11.08 -5.46 0.26
C MET A 66 -12.13 -4.81 1.16
N ALA A 67 -12.21 -3.47 1.17
CA ALA A 67 -13.19 -2.75 1.96
C ALA A 67 -14.63 -2.95 1.46
N PHE A 68 -14.88 -2.97 0.14
CA PHE A 68 -16.24 -3.17 -0.40
C PHE A 68 -16.88 -4.51 -0.04
N SER A 69 -16.07 -5.51 0.28
CA SER A 69 -16.53 -6.85 0.66
C SER A 69 -16.67 -7.05 2.18
N THR A 70 -16.43 -6.00 2.96
CA THR A 70 -16.43 -6.04 4.42
C THR A 70 -17.55 -5.16 4.95
N ASP A 71 -18.39 -5.71 5.83
CA ASP A 71 -19.43 -4.95 6.51
C ASP A 71 -18.79 -4.11 7.64
N PHE A 72 -18.68 -2.80 7.41
CA PHE A 72 -18.28 -1.85 8.43
C PHE A 72 -19.51 -1.25 9.10
N ARG A 73 -19.44 -1.05 10.42
CA ARG A 73 -20.53 -0.50 11.23
C ARG A 73 -20.87 0.95 10.85
N ASN A 74 -19.87 1.74 10.49
CA ASN A 74 -20.02 3.14 10.09
C ASN A 74 -18.86 3.60 9.19
N THR A 75 -19.04 4.77 8.57
CA THR A 75 -18.04 5.39 7.69
C THR A 75 -16.72 5.67 8.41
N ARG A 76 -16.74 5.94 9.72
CA ARG A 76 -15.52 6.18 10.49
C ARG A 76 -14.69 4.91 10.62
N GLN A 77 -15.32 3.76 10.86
CA GLN A 77 -14.65 2.46 10.90
C GLN A 77 -14.09 2.08 9.52
N LEU A 78 -14.84 2.31 8.44
CA LEU A 78 -14.35 2.14 7.06
C LEU A 78 -13.11 3.01 6.78
N ASN A 79 -13.16 4.29 7.11
CA ASN A 79 -12.05 5.23 6.90
C ASN A 79 -10.83 4.86 7.76
N GLY A 80 -11.07 4.40 8.99
CA GLY A 80 -10.02 3.86 9.86
C GLY A 80 -9.33 2.66 9.24
N TRP A 81 -10.11 1.68 8.77
CA TRP A 81 -9.59 0.50 8.09
C TRP A 81 -8.77 0.86 6.84
N LEU A 82 -9.31 1.73 5.98
CA LEU A 82 -8.59 2.21 4.80
C LEU A 82 -7.28 2.90 5.20
N GLY A 83 -7.28 3.73 6.24
CA GLY A 83 -6.08 4.39 6.76
C GLY A 83 -5.01 3.39 7.24
N VAL A 84 -5.42 2.33 7.96
CA VAL A 84 -4.51 1.25 8.39
C VAL A 84 -3.90 0.52 7.21
N VAL A 85 -4.74 0.00 6.31
CA VAL A 85 -4.29 -0.86 5.22
C VAL A 85 -3.47 -0.08 4.19
N THR A 86 -3.93 1.10 3.78
CA THR A 86 -3.16 1.94 2.85
C THR A 86 -1.89 2.47 3.50
N GLY A 87 -1.95 2.92 4.77
CA GLY A 87 -0.77 3.39 5.51
C GLY A 87 0.31 2.32 5.64
N LEU A 88 -0.06 1.08 5.98
CA LEU A 88 0.86 -0.04 6.03
C LEU A 88 1.47 -0.33 4.66
N GLY A 89 0.66 -0.41 3.60
CA GLY A 89 1.16 -0.67 2.26
C GLY A 89 2.12 0.42 1.77
N ILE A 90 1.80 1.69 2.01
CA ILE A 90 2.67 2.84 1.71
C ILE A 90 3.98 2.74 2.51
N ALA A 91 3.91 2.37 3.79
CA ALA A 91 5.09 2.24 4.63
C ALA A 91 6.03 1.13 4.14
N PHE A 92 5.49 -0.02 3.75
CA PHE A 92 6.26 -1.10 3.14
C PHE A 92 6.90 -0.68 1.83
N VAL A 93 6.12 -0.13 0.90
CA VAL A 93 6.62 0.36 -0.39
C VAL A 93 7.72 1.41 -0.19
N GLY A 94 7.51 2.37 0.71
CA GLY A 94 8.50 3.39 1.05
C GLY A 94 9.77 2.81 1.67
N GLY A 95 9.65 1.83 2.57
CA GLY A 95 10.77 1.19 3.22
C GLY A 95 11.66 0.44 2.21
N TYR A 96 11.04 -0.37 1.35
CA TYR A 96 11.74 -1.08 0.27
C TYR A 96 12.29 -0.13 -0.81
N ALA A 97 11.69 1.05 -0.99
CA ALA A 97 12.22 2.11 -1.86
C ALA A 97 13.48 2.80 -1.32
N GLY A 98 13.80 2.65 -0.03
CA GLY A 98 14.74 3.56 0.65
C GLY A 98 14.18 4.98 0.87
N LEU A 99 12.86 5.17 0.75
CA LEU A 99 12.17 6.45 0.94
C LEU A 99 11.71 6.60 2.40
N GLY A 100 12.59 7.10 3.25
CA GLY A 100 12.30 7.33 4.67
C GLY A 100 11.05 8.19 4.90
N ALA A 101 10.88 9.28 4.14
CA ALA A 101 9.72 10.16 4.24
C ALA A 101 8.39 9.43 3.94
N LEU A 102 8.36 8.60 2.90
CA LEU A 102 7.18 7.82 2.54
C LEU A 102 6.86 6.74 3.58
N THR A 103 7.91 6.14 4.15
CA THR A 103 7.80 5.16 5.24
C THR A 103 7.13 5.76 6.48
N ILE A 104 7.64 6.92 6.92
CA ILE A 104 7.12 7.64 8.09
C ILE A 104 5.68 8.11 7.84
N PHE A 105 5.41 8.64 6.65
CA PHE A 105 4.06 9.04 6.26
C PHE A 105 3.07 7.87 6.32
N GLY A 106 3.43 6.72 5.75
CA GLY A 106 2.61 5.51 5.80
C GLY A 106 2.36 5.03 7.23
N ALA A 107 3.40 5.01 8.08
CA ALA A 107 3.27 4.63 9.49
C ALA A 107 2.36 5.58 10.29
N ALA A 108 2.49 6.90 10.04
CA ALA A 108 1.62 7.90 10.66
C ALA A 108 0.16 7.72 10.20
N LEU A 109 -0.08 7.50 8.91
CA LEU A 109 -1.40 7.25 8.36
C LEU A 109 -2.03 5.99 8.94
N ALA A 110 -1.26 4.90 9.06
CA ALA A 110 -1.73 3.66 9.67
C ALA A 110 -2.11 3.87 11.14
N THR A 111 -1.32 4.65 11.87
CA THR A 111 -1.59 4.99 13.27
C THR A 111 -2.86 5.82 13.42
N LEU A 112 -3.05 6.84 12.59
CA LEU A 112 -4.30 7.61 12.54
C LEU A 112 -5.49 6.72 12.17
N GLY A 113 -5.31 5.80 11.22
CA GLY A 113 -6.29 4.81 10.84
C GLY A 113 -6.73 3.93 12.01
N LEU A 114 -5.78 3.44 12.82
CA LEU A 114 -6.08 2.66 14.03
C LEU A 114 -6.91 3.44 15.04
N ILE A 115 -6.57 4.73 15.25
CA ILE A 115 -7.33 5.61 16.14
C ILE A 115 -8.77 5.77 15.64
N LEU A 116 -8.95 6.05 14.35
CA LEU A 116 -10.28 6.22 13.74
C LEU A 116 -11.08 4.92 13.77
N TYR A 117 -10.44 3.79 13.46
CA TYR A 117 -11.08 2.48 13.48
C TYR A 117 -11.64 2.15 14.86
N LYS A 118 -10.82 2.32 15.91
CA LYS A 118 -11.19 2.07 17.30
C LYS A 118 -12.26 3.05 17.81
N TRP A 119 -12.27 4.29 17.31
CA TRP A 119 -13.34 5.23 17.64
C TRP A 119 -14.64 4.80 16.97
N GLY A 120 -14.61 4.41 15.70
CA GLY A 120 -15.79 3.93 14.97
C GLY A 120 -16.46 2.73 15.64
N GLU A 121 -15.72 1.85 16.31
CA GLU A 121 -16.30 0.73 17.08
C GLU A 121 -17.17 1.16 18.27
N ARG A 122 -16.91 2.36 18.82
CA ARG A 122 -17.61 2.88 20.01
C ARG A 122 -18.91 3.61 19.68
N GLU A 123 -19.13 3.96 18.42
CA GLU A 123 -20.35 4.60 17.91
C GLU A 123 -21.35 3.56 17.43
#